data_AF-A0A0A9DFU9-F1
#
_entry.id   AF-A0A0A9DFU9-F1
#
_cell.length_a   1.000
_cell.length_b   1.000
_cell.length_c   1.000
_cell.angle_alpha   90.00
_cell.angle_beta   90.00
_cell.angle_gamma   90.00
#
_symmetry.space_group_name_H-M   'P 1'
#
loop_
_entity.id
_entity.type
_entity.pdbx_description
1 polymer ?
#
loop_
_entity_poly.entity_id
_entity_poly.type
_entity_poly.pdbx_seq_one_letter_code
_entity_poly.pdbx_strand_id
1 'polypeptide(L)' 'MASIRKSSFMVPSADTYARAAVRHIGYEPRCTPYWPHSVVWFLISMLPESLVDSVRLNMCIKIRKKGQAKDAKKKAQ' A
#
# COMPACT_ATOMS: atom_id res chain seq x y z
N MET A 1 2.49 12.11 -3.31
CA MET A 1 1.73 10.99 -3.92
C MET A 1 2.67 10.04 -4.62
N ALA A 2 2.43 8.73 -4.50
CA ALA A 2 3.11 7.74 -5.33
C ALA A 2 2.71 7.97 -6.80
N SER A 3 3.69 8.20 -7.67
CA SER A 3 3.42 8.38 -9.11
C SER A 3 3.29 6.99 -9.73
N ILE A 4 2.10 6.40 -9.64
CA ILE A 4 1.77 5.18 -10.39
C ILE A 4 1.50 5.62 -11.83
N ARG A 5 2.47 5.40 -12.72
CA ARG A 5 2.40 5.85 -14.13
C ARG A 5 1.78 4.82 -15.07
N LYS A 6 1.84 3.54 -14.73
CA LYS A 6 1.31 2.43 -15.53
C LYS A 6 0.72 1.38 -14.60
N SER A 7 -0.44 0.84 -14.96
CA SER A 7 -0.97 -0.37 -14.34
C SER A 7 -0.11 -1.57 -14.73
N SER A 8 -0.04 -2.55 -13.84
CA SER A 8 0.68 -3.82 -14.03
C SER A 8 -0.05 -4.91 -13.26
N PHE A 9 0.39 -6.15 -13.38
CA PHE A 9 -0.22 -7.31 -12.73
C PHE A 9 -0.31 -7.18 -11.20
N MET A 10 0.72 -6.62 -10.55
CA MET A 10 0.71 -6.38 -9.10
C MET A 10 0.28 -4.95 -8.73
N VAL A 11 0.03 -4.08 -9.72
CA VAL A 11 -0.31 -2.66 -9.51
C VAL A 11 -1.56 -2.35 -10.32
N PRO A 12 -2.76 -2.58 -9.77
CA PRO A 12 -4.00 -2.34 -10.49
C PRO A 12 -4.18 -0.87 -10.84
N SER A 13 -4.97 -0.60 -11.88
CA SER A 13 -5.43 0.77 -12.14
C SER A 13 -6.32 1.26 -10.99
N ALA A 14 -6.48 2.58 -10.87
CA ALA A 14 -7.36 3.17 -9.86
C ALA A 14 -8.81 2.68 -9.99
N ASP A 15 -9.36 2.62 -11.22
CA ASP A 15 -10.73 2.10 -11.46
C ASP A 15 -10.86 0.63 -11.06
N THR A 16 -9.90 -0.19 -11.49
CA THR A 16 -9.89 -1.63 -11.16
C THR A 16 -9.88 -1.86 -9.66
N TYR A 17 -9.01 -1.15 -8.94
CA TYR A 17 -8.92 -1.27 -7.49
C TYR A 17 -10.18 -0.75 -6.79
N ALA A 18 -10.74 0.38 -7.23
CA ALA A 18 -11.96 0.95 -6.67
C ALA A 18 -13.14 0.00 -6.84
N ARG A 19 -13.34 -0.56 -8.04
CA ARG A 19 -14.40 -1.55 -8.31
C ARG A 19 -14.26 -2.79 -7.45
N ALA A 20 -13.04 -3.28 -7.28
CA ALA A 20 -12.77 -4.42 -6.42
C ALA A 20 -13.05 -4.08 -4.95
N ALA A 21 -12.63 -2.91 -4.47
CA ALA A 21 -12.82 -2.45 -3.10
C ALA A 21 -14.31 -2.35 -2.74
N VAL A 22 -15.13 -1.75 -3.62
CA VAL A 22 -16.58 -1.63 -3.42
C VAL A 22 -17.24 -3.01 -3.29
N ARG A 23 -16.83 -3.98 -4.11
CA ARG A 23 -17.36 -5.36 -4.03
C ARG A 23 -16.95 -6.11 -2.76
N HIS A 24 -15.89 -5.67 -2.09
CA HIS A 24 -15.34 -6.32 -0.90
C HIS A 24 -15.85 -5.73 0.42
N ILE A 25 -16.68 -4.67 0.36
CA ILE A 25 -17.33 -4.09 1.55
C ILE A 25 -18.25 -5.13 2.19
N GLY A 26 -18.11 -5.32 3.51
CA GLY A 26 -18.97 -6.21 4.30
C GLY A 26 -18.46 -7.65 4.44
N TYR A 27 -17.34 -8.01 3.81
CA TYR A 27 -16.77 -9.36 3.91
C TYR A 27 -15.77 -9.49 5.07
N GLU A 28 -14.71 -8.67 5.08
CA GLU A 28 -13.61 -8.80 6.03
C GLU A 28 -13.13 -7.44 6.54
N PRO A 29 -12.57 -7.38 7.77
CA PRO A 29 -12.00 -6.15 8.32
C PRO A 29 -10.69 -5.74 7.61
N ARG A 30 -9.98 -6.68 6.98
CA ARG A 30 -8.74 -6.43 6.24
C ARG A 30 -9.04 -6.34 4.74
N CYS A 31 -8.97 -5.12 4.20
CA CYS A 31 -9.31 -4.87 2.81
C CYS A 31 -8.12 -5.16 1.87
N THR A 32 -8.11 -6.36 1.25
CA THR A 32 -7.22 -6.71 0.12
C THR A 32 -8.05 -7.12 -1.10
N PRO A 33 -8.76 -6.17 -1.73
CA PRO A 33 -9.85 -6.47 -2.65
C PRO A 33 -9.38 -6.97 -4.02
N TYR A 34 -8.10 -6.76 -4.35
CA TYR A 34 -7.51 -7.18 -5.61
C TYR A 34 -6.88 -8.57 -5.44
N TRP A 35 -7.38 -9.57 -6.18
CA TRP A 35 -7.01 -10.97 -5.96
C TRP A 35 -5.50 -11.28 -5.96
N PRO A 36 -4.63 -10.65 -6.79
CA PRO A 36 -3.18 -10.87 -6.70
C PRO A 36 -2.61 -10.37 -5.37
N HIS A 37 -3.19 -9.30 -4.81
CA HIS A 37 -2.82 -8.83 -3.47
C HIS A 37 -3.31 -9.80 -2.39
N SER A 38 -4.42 -10.51 -2.59
CA SER A 38 -4.86 -11.56 -1.67
C SER A 38 -3.85 -12.70 -1.58
N VAL A 39 -3.25 -13.11 -2.70
CA VAL A 39 -2.16 -14.11 -2.71
C VAL A 39 -0.93 -13.59 -1.97
N VAL A 40 -0.52 -12.35 -2.24
CA VAL A 40 0.60 -11.71 -1.51
C VAL A 40 0.29 -11.62 -0.02
N TRP A 41 -0.95 -11.28 0.36
CA TRP A 41 -1.38 -11.18 1.75
C TRP A 41 -1.38 -12.54 2.44
N PHE A 42 -1.81 -13.60 1.76
CA PHE A 42 -1.69 -14.96 2.26
C PHE A 42 -0.24 -15.32 2.58
N LEU A 43 0.70 -15.00 1.69
CA LEU A 43 2.12 -15.20 1.95
C LEU A 43 2.63 -14.40 3.16
N ILE A 44 2.18 -13.15 3.30
CA ILE A 44 2.52 -12.28 4.43
C ILE A 44 1.94 -12.83 5.75
N SER A 45 0.74 -13.39 5.73
CA SER A 45 0.08 -13.94 6.92
C SER A 45 0.77 -15.18 7.50
N MET A 46 1.69 -15.82 6.77
CA MET A 46 2.55 -16.88 7.31
C MET A 46 3.66 -16.35 8.22
N LEU A 47 3.91 -15.04 8.21
CA LEU A 47 4.91 -14.40 9.06
C LEU A 47 4.27 -13.89 10.37
N PRO A 48 5.04 -13.78 11.47
CA PRO A 48 4.54 -13.17 12.69
C PRO A 48 4.09 -11.71 12.47
N GLU A 49 2.91 -11.35 12.98
CA GLU A 49 2.32 -10.01 12.84
C GLU A 49 3.29 -8.90 13.31
N SER A 50 4.01 -9.12 14.42
CA SER A 50 5.00 -8.16 14.95
C SER A 50 6.13 -7.84 13.96
N LEU A 51 6.56 -8.85 13.18
CA LEU A 51 7.57 -8.66 12.14
C LEU A 51 7.00 -7.85 10.98
N VAL A 52 5.81 -8.22 10.50
CA VAL A 52 5.14 -7.53 9.40
C VAL A 52 4.88 -6.06 9.75
N ASP A 53 4.38 -5.79 10.95
CA ASP A 53 4.07 -4.46 11.43
C ASP A 53 5.32 -3.60 11.61
N SER A 54 6.39 -4.15 12.19
CA SER A 54 7.66 -3.41 12.35
C SER A 54 8.28 -3.03 11.01
N VAL A 55 8.25 -3.93 10.02
CA VAL A 55 8.72 -3.66 8.65
C VAL A 55 7.87 -2.59 7.97
N ARG A 56 6.54 -2.71 8.06
CA ARG A 56 5.59 -1.74 7.49
C ARG A 56 5.76 -0.36 8.12
N LEU A 57 5.86 -0.29 9.44
CA LEU A 57 6.07 0.96 10.17
C LEU A 57 7.38 1.64 9.76
N ASN A 58 8.48 0.88 9.70
CA ASN A 58 9.78 1.40 9.27
C ASN A 58 9.74 1.95 7.84
N MET A 59 9.05 1.26 6.92
CA MET A 59 8.82 1.74 5.55
C MET A 59 8.05 3.07 5.55
N CYS A 60 6.96 3.18 6.30
CA CYS A 60 6.16 4.41 6.42
C CYS A 60 6.98 5.58 6.99
N ILE A 61 7.81 5.34 8.02
CA ILE A 61 8.70 6.36 8.60
C ILE A 61 9.70 6.87 7.55
N LYS A 62 10.31 5.98 6.77
CA LYS A 62 11.24 6.36 5.69
C LYS A 62 10.57 7.20 4.61
N ILE A 63 9.36 6.81 4.18
CA ILE A 63 8.57 7.58 3.21
C ILE A 63 8.26 8.97 3.75
N ARG A 64 7.82 9.07 5.02
CA ARG A 64 7.53 10.34 5.69
C ARG A 64 8.77 11.24 5.73
N LYS A 65 9.92 10.71 6.14
CA LYS A 65 11.19 11.46 6.19
C LYS A 65 11.57 12.01 4.81
N LYS A 66 11.41 11.22 3.75
CA LYS A 66 11.65 11.65 2.37
C LYS A 66 10.68 12.76 1.92
N GLY A 67 9.40 12.67 2.31
CA GLY A 67 8.40 13.71 2.06
C GLY A 67 8.78 15.03 2.73
N GLN A 68 9.08 14.99 4.03
CA GLN A 68 9.49 16.17 4.81
C GLN A 68 10.75 16.84 4.23
N ALA A 69 11.73 16.05 3.80
CA ALA A 69 12.93 16.58 3.14
C ALA A 69 12.61 17.27 1.81
N LYS A 70 11.65 16.75 1.03
CA LYS A 70 11.19 17.38 -0.22
C LYS A 70 10.48 18.71 0.07
N ASP A 71 9.63 18.74 1.09
CA ASP A 71 8.89 19.95 1.47
C ASP A 71 9.82 21.04 2.01
N ALA A 72 10.83 20.67 2.81
CA ALA A 72 11.85 21.60 3.29
C ALA A 72 12.64 22.23 2.14
N LYS A 73 13.04 21.43 1.14
CA LYS A 73 13.72 21.94 -0.08
C LYS A 73 12.84 22.92 -0.86
N LYS A 74 11.54 22.62 -0.99
CA LYS A 74 10.59 23.52 -1.67
C LYS A 74 10.38 24.85 -0.94
N LYS A 75 10.50 24.87 0.39
CA LYS A 75 10.41 26.11 1.19
C LYS A 75 11.68 26.97 1.15
N ALA A 76 12.83 26.34 0.87
CA ALA A 76 14.12 27.02 0.79
C ALA A 76 14.44 27.55 -0.62
N GLN A 77 13.61 27.21 -1.61
CA GLN A 77 13.65 27.72 -2.99
C GLN A 77 12.60 28.82 -3.14
#